data_AF-A0A2A3EPY5-F1
#
_entry.id   AF-A0A2A3EPY5-F1
#
_cell.length_a   1.000
_cell.length_b   1.000
_cell.length_c   1.000
_cell.angle_alpha   90.00
_cell.angle_beta   90.00
_cell.angle_gamma   90.00
#
_symmetry.space_group_name_H-M   'P 1'
#
loop_
_entity.id
_entity.type
_entity.pdbx_description
1 polymer ?
#
loop_
_entity_poly.entity_id
_entity_poly.type
_entity_poly.pdbx_seq_one_letter_code
_entity_poly.pdbx_strand_id
1 'polypeptide(L)'
;MQRVLSFQMARGLSESSEFVTKRICFSLIFSVGFLSLLCGFLLGRFATQRAIEFRAEKKRLELAGNGLENTEYLQRLVLEQLERTPLDADSERKCESFNLKEDDISQVNDILSNLSLIEKVVKHQSYIMATIRGSRESDRYIILSVSCEGVGVALELAKIFNQIQKEYKWKPRRSLIFCLFSGSSNSCTEVLSNFMPHKIMAYIVVHHQALQGKGHFIVSGSDIVQSMVLESANIVKKWFSYNNQLLSLNNIPYNITTSRLALDIPHAVLSFMNNNITYNENHHEREIRKIIIAQILAQTIWRFSECLIIKWNPNYFNETAFKALESINRIELLEHKEKIQQTLDKLLINIKTLNEKIDRIDNINILDTRILNDLLMDLDRILLCPDKQYQSKTDWIKFFKSNQEPFNIILMHINEIIKCYENAIQLLQDQ
;
A
#
# COMPACT_ATOMS: atom_id res chain seq x y z
N MET A 1 64.46 75.77 76.16
CA MET A 1 63.74 74.68 76.85
C MET A 1 62.54 74.28 76.01
N GLN A 2 62.48 73.02 75.60
CA GLN A 2 61.42 72.46 74.75
C GLN A 2 60.04 72.55 75.41
N ARG A 3 59.04 73.01 74.64
CA ARG A 3 57.64 72.68 74.85
C ARG A 3 57.18 71.85 73.65
N VAL A 4 56.85 70.60 73.94
CA VAL A 4 56.15 69.67 73.07
C VAL A 4 54.75 70.20 72.82
N LEU A 5 54.32 70.33 71.55
CA LEU A 5 52.92 70.25 71.12
C LEU A 5 52.83 69.85 69.63
N SER A 6 52.20 68.69 69.44
CA SER A 6 51.47 68.11 68.29
C SER A 6 51.28 68.90 66.98
N PHE A 7 51.43 68.19 65.85
CA PHE A 7 50.38 68.15 64.81
C PHE A 7 50.39 66.82 64.02
N GLN A 8 49.19 66.29 63.78
CA GLN A 8 48.88 64.96 63.25
C GLN A 8 49.26 64.78 61.77
N MET A 9 49.83 63.62 61.42
CA MET A 9 49.75 63.07 60.06
C MET A 9 48.46 62.25 59.93
N ALA A 10 47.51 62.77 59.16
CA ALA A 10 46.40 62.01 58.62
C ALA A 10 46.61 61.88 57.10
N ARG A 11 46.98 60.68 56.62
CA ARG A 11 46.65 60.17 55.28
C ARG A 11 46.96 58.67 55.14
N GLY A 12 45.92 57.87 55.39
CA GLY A 12 45.49 56.67 54.68
C GLY A 12 46.51 55.59 54.28
N LEU A 13 46.82 54.67 55.20
CA LEU A 13 47.33 53.32 54.91
C LEU A 13 46.16 52.31 54.78
N SER A 14 45.12 52.64 54.02
CA SER A 14 43.93 51.76 53.87
C SER A 14 43.40 51.62 52.44
N GLU A 15 44.12 52.07 51.41
CA GLU A 15 43.60 52.05 50.03
C GLU A 15 44.04 50.83 49.19
N SER A 16 45.04 50.05 49.61
CA SER A 16 45.55 48.94 48.78
C SER A 16 44.70 47.66 48.79
N SER A 17 43.90 47.42 49.83
CA SER A 17 43.09 46.19 49.96
C SER A 17 41.76 46.25 49.20
N GLU A 18 41.19 47.45 49.02
CA GLU A 18 39.89 47.65 48.36
C GLU A 18 39.97 47.49 46.83
N PHE A 19 41.08 47.95 46.22
CA PHE A 19 41.31 47.75 44.79
C PHE A 19 41.55 46.28 44.43
N VAL A 20 42.19 45.52 45.31
CA VAL A 20 42.45 44.07 45.11
C VAL A 20 41.16 43.27 45.25
N THR A 21 40.32 43.56 46.24
CA THR A 21 39.02 42.88 46.42
C THR A 21 38.03 43.18 45.29
N LYS A 22 37.93 44.43 44.82
CA LYS A 22 37.06 44.76 43.66
C LYS A 22 37.50 44.04 42.38
N ARG A 23 38.80 43.99 42.09
CA ARG A 23 39.34 43.26 40.92
C ARG A 23 39.10 41.75 41.01
N ILE A 24 39.26 41.15 42.19
CA ILE A 24 38.97 39.74 42.44
C ILE A 24 37.47 39.45 42.26
N CYS A 25 36.58 40.31 42.76
CA CYS A 25 35.14 40.18 42.56
C CYS A 25 34.74 40.25 41.08
N PHE A 26 35.26 41.23 40.32
CA PHE A 26 35.00 41.29 38.88
C PHE A 26 35.53 40.06 38.15
N SER A 27 36.75 39.61 38.46
CA SER A 27 37.32 38.39 37.87
C SER A 27 36.50 37.13 38.19
N LEU A 28 35.92 37.04 39.39
CA LEU A 28 35.08 35.93 39.80
C LEU A 28 33.70 35.95 39.12
N ILE A 29 33.09 37.13 38.98
CA ILE A 29 31.83 37.28 38.25
C ILE A 29 32.04 36.94 36.76
N PHE A 30 33.13 37.42 36.17
CA PHE A 30 33.47 37.07 34.78
C PHE A 30 33.80 35.59 34.62
N SER A 31 34.48 34.95 35.57
CA SER A 31 34.78 33.51 35.48
C SER A 31 33.53 32.66 35.61
N VAL A 32 32.61 32.98 36.54
CA VAL A 32 31.32 32.29 36.70
C VAL A 32 30.41 32.56 35.49
N GLY A 33 30.38 33.79 34.98
CA GLY A 33 29.67 34.15 33.76
C GLY A 33 30.20 33.39 32.53
N PHE A 34 31.52 33.29 32.40
CA PHE A 34 32.16 32.52 31.34
C PHE A 34 31.87 31.01 31.48
N LEU A 35 31.98 30.45 32.68
CA LEU A 35 31.70 29.03 32.91
C LEU A 35 30.23 28.69 32.63
N SER A 36 29.30 29.54 33.05
CA SER A 36 27.86 29.34 32.79
C SER A 36 27.53 29.45 31.30
N LEU A 37 28.15 30.39 30.57
CA LEU A 37 28.04 30.47 29.11
C LEU A 37 28.62 29.23 28.43
N LEU A 38 29.80 28.75 28.85
CA LEU A 38 30.43 27.56 28.31
C LEU A 38 29.59 26.30 28.58
N CYS A 39 29.12 26.12 29.81
CA CYS A 39 28.24 25.01 30.19
C CYS A 39 26.92 25.07 29.42
N GLY A 40 26.31 26.24 29.29
CA GLY A 40 25.08 26.44 28.51
C GLY A 40 25.27 26.11 27.03
N PHE A 41 26.39 26.53 26.43
CA PHE A 41 26.74 26.19 25.05
C PHE A 41 26.95 24.68 24.86
N LEU A 42 27.70 24.03 25.77
CA LEU A 42 27.96 22.59 25.70
C LEU A 42 26.69 21.76 25.93
N LEU A 43 25.84 22.15 26.89
CA LEU A 43 24.54 21.52 27.13
C LEU A 43 23.60 21.69 25.94
N GLY A 44 23.52 22.89 25.36
CA GLY A 44 22.73 23.15 24.16
C GLY A 44 23.21 22.31 22.97
N ARG A 45 24.52 22.24 22.75
CA ARG A 45 25.11 21.39 21.71
C ARG A 45 24.83 19.90 21.95
N PHE A 46 24.97 19.41 23.17
CA PHE A 46 24.69 18.01 23.50
C PHE A 46 23.21 17.68 23.31
N ALA A 47 22.28 18.54 23.79
CA ALA A 47 20.86 18.32 23.65
C ALA A 47 20.41 18.35 22.18
N THR A 48 20.93 19.29 21.39
CA THR A 48 20.65 19.35 19.94
C THR A 48 21.20 18.13 19.20
N GLN A 49 22.43 17.70 19.49
CA GLN A 49 23.02 16.51 18.89
C GLN A 49 22.25 15.23 19.25
N ARG A 50 21.94 15.02 20.54
CA ARG A 50 21.08 13.91 21.00
C ARG A 50 19.71 13.95 20.32
N ALA A 51 19.08 15.11 20.21
CA ALA A 51 17.78 15.23 19.55
C ALA A 51 17.85 14.88 18.06
N ILE A 52 18.93 15.24 17.37
CA ILE A 52 19.17 14.85 15.97
C ILE A 52 19.38 13.34 15.87
N GLU A 53 20.22 12.75 16.72
CA GLU A 53 20.48 11.31 16.77
C GLU A 53 19.20 10.51 17.03
N PHE A 54 18.41 10.89 18.05
CA PHE A 54 17.13 10.24 18.34
C PHE A 54 16.12 10.36 17.19
N ARG A 55 16.06 11.51 16.50
CA ARG A 55 15.21 11.67 15.32
C ARG A 55 15.67 10.79 14.17
N ALA A 56 16.98 10.68 13.96
CA ALA A 56 17.55 9.83 12.92
C ALA A 56 17.29 8.33 13.22
N GLU A 57 17.45 7.90 14.47
CA GLU A 57 17.13 6.53 14.90
C GLU A 57 15.65 6.21 14.74
N LYS A 58 14.76 7.10 15.23
CA LYS A 58 13.32 6.95 15.02
C LYS A 58 12.97 6.85 13.54
N LYS A 59 13.58 7.70 12.70
CA LYS A 59 13.37 7.66 11.25
C LYS A 59 13.88 6.34 10.67
N ARG A 60 15.03 5.81 11.10
CA ARG A 60 15.52 4.49 10.65
C ARG A 60 14.54 3.36 10.99
N LEU A 61 13.99 3.36 12.21
CA LEU A 61 12.98 2.38 12.61
C LEU A 61 11.69 2.50 11.79
N GLU A 62 11.23 3.71 11.50
CA GLU A 62 10.07 3.94 10.62
C GLU A 62 10.31 3.49 9.18
N LEU A 63 11.57 3.44 8.72
CA LEU A 63 11.92 3.05 7.36
C LEU A 63 12.29 1.56 7.22
N ALA A 64 12.47 0.86 8.33
CA ALA A 64 12.87 -0.54 8.38
C ALA A 64 11.85 -1.45 7.66
N GLY A 65 12.35 -2.47 6.96
CA GLY A 65 11.53 -3.36 6.13
C GLY A 65 10.61 -2.62 5.15
N ASN A 66 11.08 -1.54 4.51
CA ASN A 66 10.28 -0.70 3.60
C ASN A 66 9.05 -0.06 4.28
N GLY A 67 9.16 0.27 5.57
CA GLY A 67 8.08 0.82 6.40
C GLY A 67 7.11 -0.21 6.98
N LEU A 68 7.28 -1.50 6.65
CA LEU A 68 6.37 -2.56 7.08
C LEU A 68 6.78 -3.22 8.40
N GLU A 69 8.07 -3.26 8.72
CA GLU A 69 8.59 -4.00 9.88
C GLU A 69 8.06 -3.42 11.20
N ASN A 70 8.04 -2.10 11.33
CA ASN A 70 7.50 -1.43 12.52
C ASN A 70 5.98 -1.62 12.70
N THR A 71 5.25 -2.00 11.64
CA THR A 71 3.80 -2.24 11.71
C THR A 71 3.44 -3.71 11.63
N GLU A 72 4.42 -4.62 11.66
CA GLU A 72 4.18 -6.06 11.52
C GLU A 72 3.26 -6.60 12.63
N TYR A 73 3.45 -6.14 13.87
CA TYR A 73 2.60 -6.56 14.99
C TYR A 73 1.14 -6.11 14.79
N LEU A 74 0.90 -4.93 14.21
CA LEU A 74 -0.45 -4.46 13.88
C LEU A 74 -1.05 -5.26 12.74
N GLN A 75 -0.26 -5.60 11.72
CA GLN A 75 -0.69 -6.47 10.64
C GLN A 75 -1.16 -7.83 11.17
N ARG A 76 -0.42 -8.43 12.11
CA ARG A 76 -0.81 -9.68 12.77
C ARG A 76 -2.08 -9.51 13.60
N LEU A 77 -2.19 -8.41 14.36
CA LEU A 77 -3.39 -8.09 15.13
C LEU A 77 -4.65 -8.01 14.25
N VAL A 78 -4.55 -7.39 13.06
CA VAL A 78 -5.66 -7.36 12.09
C VAL A 78 -6.07 -8.76 11.67
N LEU A 79 -5.10 -9.64 11.37
CA LEU A 79 -5.38 -11.03 10.96
C LEU A 79 -6.10 -11.80 12.06
N GLU A 80 -5.62 -11.69 13.31
CA GLU A 80 -6.23 -12.32 14.48
C GLU A 80 -7.65 -11.80 14.75
N GLN A 81 -7.89 -10.50 14.62
CA GLN A 81 -9.21 -9.91 14.80
C GLN A 81 -10.18 -10.39 13.72
N LEU A 82 -9.74 -10.48 12.46
CA LEU A 82 -10.55 -11.00 11.36
C LEU A 82 -10.88 -12.49 11.51
N GLU A 83 -10.00 -13.29 12.10
CA GLU A 83 -10.23 -14.71 12.37
C GLU A 83 -11.31 -14.92 13.44
N ARG A 84 -11.39 -14.00 14.41
CA ARG A 84 -12.36 -14.07 15.53
C ARG A 84 -13.70 -13.40 15.21
N THR A 85 -13.76 -12.58 14.17
CA THR A 85 -14.96 -11.80 13.84
C THR A 85 -15.86 -12.64 12.93
N PRO A 86 -17.10 -12.96 13.33
CA PRO A 86 -18.04 -13.61 12.42
C PRO A 86 -18.36 -12.66 11.27
N LEU A 87 -18.17 -13.10 10.04
CA LEU A 87 -18.48 -12.31 8.84
C LEU A 87 -19.91 -12.57 8.34
N ASP A 88 -20.77 -13.17 9.18
CA ASP A 88 -22.03 -13.78 8.73
C ASP A 88 -23.35 -13.28 9.30
N ALA A 89 -23.38 -12.41 10.32
CA ALA A 89 -24.63 -12.35 11.09
C ALA A 89 -25.79 -11.56 10.42
N ASP A 90 -25.54 -10.48 9.65
CA ASP A 90 -26.64 -9.56 9.27
C ASP A 90 -26.67 -9.15 7.77
N SER A 91 -25.76 -9.69 6.96
CA SER A 91 -25.56 -9.26 5.56
C SER A 91 -25.65 -10.39 4.52
N GLU A 92 -26.28 -11.53 4.84
CA GLU A 92 -26.85 -12.46 3.85
C GLU A 92 -28.08 -11.82 3.16
N ARG A 93 -27.81 -10.70 2.53
CA ARG A 93 -28.78 -9.85 1.86
C ARG A 93 -28.86 -10.35 0.42
N LYS A 94 -29.92 -11.12 0.10
CA LYS A 94 -30.22 -11.70 -1.23
C LYS A 94 -30.03 -10.70 -2.37
N CYS A 95 -28.88 -10.74 -3.07
CA CYS A 95 -28.53 -9.82 -4.17
C CYS A 95 -29.59 -9.69 -5.28
N GLU A 96 -30.48 -10.66 -5.44
CA GLU A 96 -31.47 -10.70 -6.53
C GLU A 96 -32.69 -9.78 -6.33
N SER A 97 -32.82 -9.11 -5.17
CA SER A 97 -33.91 -8.14 -4.94
C SER A 97 -33.47 -6.85 -4.22
N PHE A 98 -32.19 -6.49 -4.30
CA PHE A 98 -31.68 -5.21 -3.80
C PHE A 98 -32.06 -4.04 -4.71
N ASN A 99 -33.35 -3.73 -4.76
CA ASN A 99 -33.69 -2.32 -4.57
C ASN A 99 -33.21 -2.04 -3.16
N LEU A 100 -32.10 -1.30 -3.01
CA LEU A 100 -31.70 -0.80 -1.70
C LEU A 100 -32.95 -0.15 -1.10
N LYS A 101 -33.58 -0.81 -0.12
CA LYS A 101 -34.46 -0.06 0.78
C LYS A 101 -33.56 1.04 1.33
N GLU A 102 -34.00 2.28 1.27
CA GLU A 102 -33.19 3.44 1.70
C GLU A 102 -32.54 3.19 3.07
N ASP A 103 -33.23 2.42 3.92
CA ASP A 103 -32.84 1.86 5.21
C ASP A 103 -31.45 1.18 5.24
N ASP A 104 -31.13 0.39 4.20
CA ASP A 104 -29.89 -0.38 4.13
C ASP A 104 -28.69 0.51 3.79
N ILE A 105 -28.88 1.47 2.88
CA ILE A 105 -27.87 2.49 2.57
C ILE A 105 -27.66 3.40 3.76
N SER A 106 -28.74 3.83 4.44
CA SER A 106 -28.63 4.66 5.62
C SER A 106 -27.87 3.93 6.73
N GLN A 107 -28.16 2.64 6.97
CA GLN A 107 -27.43 1.88 7.99
C GLN A 107 -25.93 1.79 7.70
N VAL A 108 -25.55 1.48 6.46
CA VAL A 108 -24.13 1.42 6.06
C VAL A 108 -23.46 2.80 6.17
N ASN A 109 -24.17 3.85 5.74
CA ASN A 109 -23.71 5.23 5.85
C ASN A 109 -23.52 5.65 7.32
N ASP A 110 -24.44 5.28 8.20
CA ASP A 110 -24.41 5.60 9.63
C ASP A 110 -23.25 4.87 10.32
N ILE A 111 -23.03 3.60 9.99
CA ILE A 111 -21.88 2.82 10.49
C ILE A 111 -20.58 3.53 10.11
N LEU A 112 -20.41 3.86 8.82
CA LEU A 112 -19.17 4.49 8.33
C LEU A 112 -18.98 5.90 8.90
N SER A 113 -20.05 6.69 8.98
CA SER A 113 -19.99 8.06 9.49
C SER A 113 -19.64 8.12 10.98
N ASN A 114 -19.93 7.05 11.73
CA ASN A 114 -19.59 6.93 13.15
C ASN A 114 -18.15 6.46 13.40
N LEU A 115 -17.39 6.08 12.38
CA LEU A 115 -15.98 5.67 12.52
C LEU A 115 -15.08 6.92 12.52
N SER A 116 -14.36 7.15 13.62
CA SER A 116 -13.45 8.30 13.78
C SER A 116 -12.29 8.32 12.78
N LEU A 117 -11.93 7.17 12.21
CA LEU A 117 -10.91 7.06 11.17
C LEU A 117 -11.41 7.62 9.81
N ILE A 118 -12.71 7.63 9.56
CA ILE A 118 -13.31 8.07 8.30
C ILE A 118 -13.55 9.58 8.35
N GLU A 119 -12.94 10.31 7.41
CA GLU A 119 -13.04 11.78 7.34
C GLU A 119 -14.29 12.23 6.58
N LYS A 120 -14.64 11.50 5.52
CA LYS A 120 -15.73 11.87 4.62
C LYS A 120 -16.49 10.65 4.14
N VAL A 121 -17.81 10.71 4.22
CA VAL A 121 -18.72 9.76 3.58
C VAL A 121 -19.56 10.51 2.54
N VAL A 122 -19.63 9.99 1.32
CA VAL A 122 -20.46 10.51 0.23
C VAL A 122 -21.43 9.42 -0.18
N LYS A 123 -22.72 9.72 -0.08
CA LYS A 123 -23.80 8.85 -0.54
C LYS A 123 -24.24 9.30 -1.94
N HIS A 124 -24.23 8.37 -2.89
CA HIS A 124 -24.82 8.53 -4.21
C HIS A 124 -25.97 7.52 -4.40
N GLN A 125 -26.76 7.65 -5.47
CA GLN A 125 -27.91 6.78 -5.73
C GLN A 125 -27.51 5.30 -5.86
N SER A 126 -26.30 5.03 -6.33
CA SER A 126 -25.81 3.69 -6.70
C SER A 126 -24.64 3.19 -5.83
N TYR A 127 -24.02 4.06 -5.02
CA TYR A 127 -22.84 3.70 -4.20
C TYR A 127 -22.67 4.61 -2.98
N ILE A 128 -21.90 4.13 -2.01
CA ILE A 128 -21.39 4.88 -0.84
C ILE A 128 -19.87 4.90 -0.92
N MET A 129 -19.29 6.09 -0.77
CA MET A 129 -17.84 6.28 -0.75
C MET A 129 -17.42 6.79 0.64
N ALA A 130 -16.56 6.04 1.31
CA ALA A 130 -15.93 6.43 2.56
C ALA A 130 -14.44 6.71 2.33
N THR A 131 -13.94 7.86 2.78
CA THR A 131 -12.55 8.27 2.62
C THR A 131 -11.82 8.37 3.95
N ILE A 132 -10.67 7.72 4.04
CA ILE A 132 -9.70 7.84 5.11
C ILE A 132 -8.50 8.59 4.54
N ARG A 133 -8.13 9.70 5.18
CA ARG A 133 -7.01 10.52 4.73
C ARG A 133 -5.67 10.00 5.21
N GLY A 134 -4.73 9.84 4.27
CA GLY A 134 -3.36 9.48 4.54
C GLY A 134 -2.62 10.53 5.37
N SER A 135 -1.68 10.08 6.20
CA SER A 135 -0.89 10.95 7.09
C SER A 135 0.30 11.63 6.41
N ARG A 136 0.82 11.05 5.30
CA ARG A 136 1.98 11.61 4.55
C ARG A 136 1.64 11.86 3.09
N GLU A 137 1.12 10.85 2.40
CA GLU A 137 0.79 10.89 0.98
C GLU A 137 -0.73 10.91 0.79
N SER A 138 -1.36 11.97 1.33
CA SER A 138 -2.82 12.10 1.33
C SER A 138 -3.43 12.23 -0.09
N ASP A 139 -2.61 12.55 -1.08
CA ASP A 139 -2.99 12.72 -2.48
C ASP A 139 -2.84 11.44 -3.32
N ARG A 140 -2.46 10.33 -2.69
CA ARG A 140 -2.35 8.99 -3.30
C ARG A 140 -3.43 8.08 -2.72
N TYR A 141 -4.17 7.39 -3.59
CA TYR A 141 -5.38 6.68 -3.22
C TYR A 141 -5.28 5.18 -3.46
N ILE A 142 -5.73 4.41 -2.48
CA ILE A 142 -5.97 2.97 -2.57
C ILE A 142 -7.46 2.78 -2.44
N ILE A 143 -8.08 2.24 -3.48
CA ILE A 143 -9.53 2.16 -3.58
C ILE A 143 -9.94 0.69 -3.47
N LEU A 144 -10.74 0.36 -2.46
CA LEU A 144 -11.42 -0.92 -2.33
C LEU A 144 -12.85 -0.78 -2.84
N SER A 145 -13.16 -1.44 -3.95
CA SER A 145 -14.47 -1.49 -4.58
C SER A 145 -15.14 -2.83 -4.29
N VAL A 146 -16.24 -2.83 -3.55
CA VAL A 146 -16.95 -4.06 -3.19
C VAL A 146 -18.45 -3.99 -3.46
N SER A 147 -19.03 -5.15 -3.77
CA SER A 147 -20.46 -5.31 -4.01
C SER A 147 -21.08 -6.41 -3.15
N CYS A 148 -22.37 -6.27 -2.81
CA CYS A 148 -23.15 -7.28 -2.09
C CYS A 148 -22.43 -7.81 -0.83
N GLU A 149 -22.16 -9.12 -0.74
CA GLU A 149 -21.51 -9.78 0.40
C GLU A 149 -20.13 -9.18 0.72
N GLY A 150 -19.44 -8.61 -0.28
CA GLY A 150 -18.18 -7.90 -0.06
C GLY A 150 -18.33 -6.63 0.77
N VAL A 151 -19.53 -6.06 0.88
CA VAL A 151 -19.82 -4.89 1.73
C VAL A 151 -19.64 -5.24 3.20
N GLY A 152 -20.11 -6.42 3.65
CA GLY A 152 -19.90 -6.88 5.02
C GLY A 152 -18.42 -6.99 5.36
N VAL A 153 -17.64 -7.59 4.45
CA VAL A 153 -16.17 -7.69 4.58
C VAL A 153 -15.53 -6.30 4.70
N ALA A 154 -15.88 -5.35 3.83
CA ALA A 154 -15.32 -4.01 3.85
C ALA A 154 -15.71 -3.23 5.12
N LEU A 155 -16.92 -3.42 5.64
CA LEU A 155 -17.37 -2.79 6.89
C LEU A 155 -16.60 -3.30 8.10
N GLU A 156 -16.39 -4.62 8.21
CA GLU A 156 -15.60 -5.19 9.30
C GLU A 156 -14.14 -4.75 9.22
N LEU A 157 -13.57 -4.68 8.01
CA LEU A 157 -12.23 -4.10 7.82
C LEU A 157 -12.16 -2.63 8.30
N ALA A 158 -13.15 -1.82 7.95
CA ALA A 158 -13.21 -0.42 8.38
C ALA A 158 -13.33 -0.29 9.92
N LYS A 159 -14.13 -1.15 10.56
CA LYS A 159 -14.26 -1.20 12.03
C LYS A 159 -12.95 -1.59 12.71
N ILE A 160 -12.27 -2.62 12.21
CA ILE A 160 -10.98 -3.09 12.73
C ILE A 160 -9.91 -2.00 12.60
N PHE A 161 -9.79 -1.38 11.42
CA PHE A 161 -8.87 -0.26 11.21
C PHE A 161 -9.17 0.93 12.13
N ASN A 162 -10.44 1.22 12.35
CA ASN A 162 -10.86 2.26 13.29
C ASN A 162 -10.50 1.92 14.75
N GLN A 163 -10.63 0.64 15.16
CA GLN A 163 -10.19 0.19 16.47
C GLN A 163 -8.67 0.36 16.65
N ILE A 164 -7.88 -0.07 15.65
CA ILE A 164 -6.43 0.08 15.67
C ILE A 164 -6.02 1.56 15.70
N GLN A 165 -6.75 2.43 14.99
CA GLN A 165 -6.54 3.89 15.08
C GLN A 165 -6.81 4.43 16.49
N LYS A 166 -7.84 3.95 17.19
CA LYS A 166 -8.17 4.39 18.55
C LYS A 166 -7.14 3.92 19.58
N GLU A 167 -6.73 2.65 19.50
CA GLU A 167 -5.84 2.02 20.48
C GLU A 167 -4.36 2.38 20.25
N TYR A 168 -3.90 2.31 19.00
CA TYR A 168 -2.49 2.44 18.63
C TYR A 168 -2.16 3.76 17.93
N LYS A 169 -3.15 4.65 17.74
CA LYS A 169 -3.00 5.91 17.01
C LYS A 169 -2.47 5.73 15.58
N TRP A 170 -2.66 4.55 15.02
CA TRP A 170 -2.27 4.26 13.66
C TRP A 170 -3.10 5.10 12.68
N LYS A 171 -2.44 5.60 11.65
CA LYS A 171 -3.06 6.22 10.49
C LYS A 171 -2.32 5.77 9.25
N PRO A 172 -3.04 5.42 8.17
CA PRO A 172 -2.38 4.99 6.95
C PRO A 172 -1.49 6.11 6.40
N ARG A 173 -0.35 5.76 5.79
CA ARG A 173 0.53 6.73 5.11
C ARG A 173 -0.19 7.35 3.90
N ARG A 174 -0.93 6.55 3.14
CA ARG A 174 -1.70 6.93 1.94
C ARG A 174 -3.19 6.95 2.22
N SER A 175 -3.97 7.63 1.37
CA SER A 175 -5.42 7.70 1.56
C SER A 175 -6.10 6.41 1.12
N LEU A 176 -7.06 5.94 1.92
CA LEU A 176 -7.88 4.76 1.61
C LEU A 176 -9.29 5.21 1.24
N ILE A 177 -9.87 4.57 0.23
CA ILE A 177 -11.25 4.81 -0.20
C ILE A 177 -11.98 3.47 -0.20
N PHE A 178 -13.05 3.39 0.60
CA PHE A 178 -14.00 2.28 0.55
C PHE A 178 -15.15 2.71 -0.35
N CYS A 179 -15.29 2.06 -1.50
CA CYS A 179 -16.42 2.25 -2.40
C CYS A 179 -17.32 1.02 -2.37
N LEU A 180 -18.52 1.20 -1.82
CA LEU A 180 -19.49 0.15 -1.56
C LEU A 180 -20.69 0.37 -2.47
N PHE A 181 -21.09 -0.65 -3.22
CA PHE A 181 -22.26 -0.54 -4.10
C PHE A 181 -23.10 -1.81 -4.08
N SER A 182 -24.33 -1.69 -4.58
CA SER A 182 -25.23 -2.83 -4.80
C SER A 182 -25.42 -3.08 -6.29
N GLY A 183 -25.57 -4.34 -6.67
CA GLY A 183 -25.77 -4.75 -8.06
C GLY A 183 -24.54 -5.37 -8.74
N SER A 184 -24.73 -5.79 -9.98
CA SER A 184 -23.72 -6.49 -10.78
C SER A 184 -22.80 -5.55 -11.57
N SER A 185 -23.26 -4.34 -11.90
CA SER A 185 -22.46 -3.33 -12.58
C SER A 185 -21.61 -2.55 -11.58
N ASN A 186 -20.29 -2.44 -11.85
CA ASN A 186 -19.36 -1.72 -10.98
C ASN A 186 -19.58 -0.21 -11.03
N SER A 187 -20.57 0.29 -10.29
CA SER A 187 -20.88 1.73 -10.18
C SER A 187 -19.73 2.54 -9.58
N CYS A 188 -18.79 1.89 -8.88
CA CYS A 188 -17.60 2.54 -8.33
C CYS A 188 -16.58 2.97 -9.39
N THR A 189 -16.72 2.56 -10.65
CA THR A 189 -15.89 3.12 -11.74
C THR A 189 -16.26 4.58 -12.03
N GLU A 190 -17.51 4.99 -11.80
CA GLU A 190 -17.93 6.39 -11.89
C GLU A 190 -17.22 7.26 -10.85
N VAL A 191 -16.86 6.69 -9.69
CA VAL A 191 -16.06 7.40 -8.68
C VAL A 191 -14.69 7.77 -9.22
N LEU A 192 -14.13 6.95 -10.12
CA LEU A 192 -12.79 7.18 -10.69
C LEU A 192 -12.72 8.48 -11.50
N SER A 193 -13.82 8.94 -12.11
CA SER A 193 -13.82 10.22 -12.85
C SER A 193 -13.59 11.43 -11.94
N ASN A 194 -13.84 11.29 -10.62
CA ASN A 194 -13.55 12.33 -9.64
C ASN A 194 -12.06 12.40 -9.28
N PHE A 195 -11.26 11.41 -9.70
CA PHE A 195 -9.86 11.31 -9.38
C PHE A 195 -9.00 11.40 -10.63
N MET A 196 -7.80 11.96 -10.47
CA MET A 196 -6.80 11.88 -11.52
C MET A 196 -6.24 10.45 -11.57
N PRO A 197 -6.20 9.78 -12.74
CA PRO A 197 -5.73 8.40 -12.85
C PRO A 197 -4.34 8.17 -12.23
N HIS A 198 -3.41 9.12 -12.42
CA HIS A 198 -2.06 9.10 -11.86
C HIS A 198 -1.99 9.30 -10.33
N LYS A 199 -3.13 9.40 -9.64
CA LYS A 199 -3.19 9.45 -8.17
C LYS A 199 -3.70 8.15 -7.55
N ILE A 200 -4.23 7.23 -8.37
CA ILE A 200 -4.76 5.96 -7.92
C ILE A 200 -3.63 4.93 -7.98
N MET A 201 -3.18 4.48 -6.81
CA MET A 201 -2.09 3.52 -6.69
C MET A 201 -2.55 2.08 -6.90
N ALA A 202 -3.77 1.77 -6.47
CA ALA A 202 -4.38 0.46 -6.65
C ALA A 202 -5.90 0.57 -6.57
N TYR A 203 -6.59 -0.06 -7.52
CA TYR A 203 -8.03 -0.28 -7.53
C TYR A 203 -8.31 -1.77 -7.30
N ILE A 204 -8.67 -2.11 -6.06
CA ILE A 204 -8.87 -3.49 -5.61
C ILE A 204 -10.36 -3.78 -5.64
N VAL A 205 -10.76 -4.87 -6.30
CA VAL A 205 -12.16 -5.17 -6.55
C VAL A 205 -12.52 -6.55 -6.02
N VAL A 206 -13.60 -6.61 -5.23
CA VAL A 206 -14.23 -7.88 -4.81
C VAL A 206 -15.71 -7.83 -5.12
N HIS A 207 -16.08 -8.51 -6.20
CA HIS A 207 -17.48 -8.60 -6.63
C HIS A 207 -18.23 -9.72 -5.91
N HIS A 208 -19.57 -9.70 -5.96
CA HIS A 208 -20.39 -10.75 -5.33
C HIS A 208 -19.98 -12.17 -5.76
N GLN A 209 -19.78 -12.35 -7.08
CA GLN A 209 -19.36 -13.61 -7.68
C GLN A 209 -18.00 -14.09 -7.15
N ALA A 210 -17.16 -13.17 -6.66
CA ALA A 210 -15.87 -13.50 -6.07
C ALA A 210 -15.97 -14.36 -4.82
N LEU A 211 -17.04 -14.18 -4.04
CA LEU A 211 -17.25 -14.85 -2.75
C LEU A 211 -18.05 -16.16 -2.90
N GLN A 212 -18.70 -16.37 -4.04
CA GLN A 212 -19.50 -17.56 -4.33
C GLN A 212 -18.68 -18.73 -4.90
N GLY A 213 -17.46 -18.47 -5.35
CA GLY A 213 -16.63 -19.50 -5.97
C GLY A 213 -16.20 -20.58 -4.99
N LYS A 214 -16.36 -21.84 -5.37
CA LYS A 214 -15.97 -23.01 -4.57
C LYS A 214 -14.55 -23.53 -4.78
N GLY A 215 -13.85 -22.99 -5.77
CA GLY A 215 -12.52 -23.43 -6.19
C GLY A 215 -11.39 -22.58 -5.62
N HIS A 216 -10.25 -22.61 -6.32
CA HIS A 216 -9.04 -21.92 -5.90
C HIS A 216 -9.21 -20.39 -5.94
N PHE A 217 -8.43 -19.72 -5.09
CA PHE A 217 -8.30 -18.27 -5.13
C PHE A 217 -7.61 -17.84 -6.43
N ILE A 218 -8.19 -16.86 -7.11
CA ILE A 218 -7.71 -16.28 -8.35
C ILE A 218 -7.64 -14.77 -8.24
N VAL A 219 -6.65 -14.19 -8.93
CA VAL A 219 -6.47 -12.75 -9.04
C VAL A 219 -6.21 -12.41 -10.49
N SER A 220 -6.91 -11.43 -11.03
CA SER A 220 -6.67 -10.86 -12.35
C SER A 220 -6.52 -9.34 -12.26
N GLY A 221 -5.63 -8.75 -13.05
CA GLY A 221 -5.38 -7.31 -12.94
C GLY A 221 -4.07 -6.89 -13.60
N SER A 222 -3.64 -5.67 -13.26
CA SER A 222 -2.33 -5.14 -13.63
C SER A 222 -1.22 -5.88 -12.90
N ASP A 223 -0.07 -6.02 -13.55
CA ASP A 223 0.97 -6.98 -13.16
C ASP A 223 1.59 -6.66 -11.78
N ILE A 224 1.77 -5.37 -11.47
CA ILE A 224 2.33 -4.95 -10.17
C ILE A 224 1.30 -5.13 -9.05
N VAL A 225 0.04 -4.70 -9.27
CA VAL A 225 -1.01 -4.82 -8.24
C VAL A 225 -1.36 -6.29 -7.99
N GLN A 226 -1.49 -7.08 -9.05
CA GLN A 226 -1.70 -8.52 -8.95
C GLN A 226 -0.58 -9.19 -8.13
N SER A 227 0.69 -8.85 -8.40
CA SER A 227 1.83 -9.37 -7.64
C SER A 227 1.71 -9.06 -6.13
N MET A 228 1.34 -7.83 -5.75
CA MET A 228 1.17 -7.45 -4.35
C MET A 228 0.03 -8.24 -3.66
N VAL A 229 -1.08 -8.47 -4.36
CA VAL A 229 -2.19 -9.29 -3.85
C VAL A 229 -1.73 -10.73 -3.64
N LEU A 230 -1.00 -11.32 -4.59
CA LEU A 230 -0.50 -12.69 -4.50
C LEU A 230 0.52 -12.86 -3.36
N GLU A 231 1.37 -11.87 -3.13
CA GLU A 231 2.26 -11.87 -1.97
C GLU A 231 1.49 -11.79 -0.65
N SER A 232 0.45 -10.95 -0.60
CA SER A 232 -0.45 -10.84 0.56
C SER A 232 -1.17 -12.17 0.82
N ALA A 233 -1.63 -12.84 -0.23
CA ALA A 233 -2.21 -14.18 -0.14
C ALA A 233 -1.22 -15.22 0.37
N ASN A 234 0.06 -15.13 -0.02
CA ASN A 234 1.10 -16.02 0.50
C ASN A 234 1.39 -15.77 1.99
N ILE A 235 1.31 -14.53 2.47
CA ILE A 235 1.43 -14.22 3.91
C ILE A 235 0.27 -14.87 4.68
N VAL A 236 -0.97 -14.70 4.21
CA VAL A 236 -2.15 -15.31 4.82
C VAL A 236 -2.09 -16.84 4.75
N LYS A 237 -1.58 -17.42 3.66
CA LYS A 237 -1.32 -18.87 3.57
C LYS A 237 -0.42 -19.37 4.68
N LYS A 238 0.69 -18.67 4.94
CA LYS A 238 1.65 -19.03 5.99
C LYS A 238 1.01 -18.92 7.39
N TRP A 239 0.13 -17.94 7.60
CA TRP A 239 -0.67 -17.81 8.82
C TRP A 239 -1.53 -19.06 9.07
N PHE A 240 -2.32 -19.49 8.09
CA PHE A 240 -3.17 -20.68 8.24
C PHE A 240 -2.43 -22.01 8.22
N SER A 241 -1.28 -22.09 7.53
CA SER A 241 -0.45 -23.30 7.54
C SER A 241 0.06 -23.66 8.93
N TYR A 242 0.05 -22.70 9.88
CA TYR A 242 0.35 -22.93 11.29
C TYR A 242 -0.83 -23.56 12.05
N ASN A 243 -2.08 -23.40 11.56
CA ASN A 243 -3.32 -23.75 12.26
C ASN A 243 -4.12 -24.94 11.67
N ASN A 244 -3.50 -25.78 10.82
CA ASN A 244 -4.09 -26.95 10.14
C ASN A 244 -5.20 -26.65 9.09
N GLN A 245 -4.87 -27.03 7.84
CA GLN A 245 -5.68 -27.32 6.63
C GLN A 245 -6.98 -26.52 6.35
N LEU A 246 -6.97 -25.72 5.27
CA LEU A 246 -8.12 -25.56 4.35
C LEU A 246 -7.82 -24.74 3.08
N LEU A 247 -6.68 -24.02 3.03
CA LEU A 247 -6.28 -23.31 1.83
C LEU A 247 -5.57 -24.25 0.84
N SER A 248 -6.31 -24.77 -0.13
CA SER A 248 -5.71 -25.14 -1.41
C SER A 248 -5.37 -23.87 -2.19
N LEU A 249 -4.43 -23.08 -1.66
CA LEU A 249 -3.58 -22.20 -2.45
C LEU A 249 -2.51 -23.07 -3.12
N ASN A 250 -2.93 -24.13 -3.83
CA ASN A 250 -2.01 -24.84 -4.68
C ASN A 250 -1.53 -23.85 -5.74
N ASN A 251 -0.21 -23.84 -5.96
CA ASN A 251 0.52 -22.93 -6.84
C ASN A 251 0.05 -23.05 -8.29
N ILE A 252 -1.14 -22.54 -8.57
CA ILE A 252 -1.64 -22.39 -9.92
C ILE A 252 -2.15 -20.96 -10.04
N PRO A 253 -1.27 -20.02 -10.44
CA PRO A 253 -1.63 -18.68 -10.91
C PRO A 253 -2.65 -18.64 -12.07
N TYR A 254 -3.37 -19.72 -12.35
CA TYR A 254 -4.04 -19.93 -13.63
C TYR A 254 -5.44 -20.47 -13.40
N ASN A 255 -6.42 -19.58 -13.60
CA ASN A 255 -7.46 -19.97 -14.54
C ASN A 255 -7.94 -18.80 -15.39
N ILE A 256 -8.17 -19.16 -16.64
CA ILE A 256 -8.35 -18.43 -17.91
C ILE A 256 -9.69 -17.65 -17.96
N THR A 257 -10.34 -17.48 -16.82
CA THR A 257 -11.77 -17.15 -16.79
C THR A 257 -12.04 -15.67 -16.52
N THR A 258 -11.15 -14.96 -15.81
CA THR A 258 -11.39 -13.56 -15.41
C THR A 258 -10.44 -12.61 -16.12
N SER A 259 -10.94 -11.91 -17.15
CA SER A 259 -10.19 -10.87 -17.85
C SER A 259 -9.88 -9.69 -16.92
N ARG A 260 -8.83 -8.94 -17.25
CA ARG A 260 -8.53 -7.65 -16.61
C ARG A 260 -9.73 -6.70 -16.75
N LEU A 261 -9.86 -5.74 -15.84
CA LEU A 261 -10.86 -4.68 -15.96
C LEU A 261 -10.50 -3.76 -17.13
N ALA A 262 -11.52 -3.24 -17.82
CA ALA A 262 -11.34 -2.25 -18.86
C ALA A 262 -11.08 -0.87 -18.24
N LEU A 263 -9.87 -0.68 -17.68
CA LEU A 263 -9.47 0.52 -16.93
C LEU A 263 -8.00 0.87 -17.24
N ASP A 264 -7.71 2.17 -17.38
CA ASP A 264 -6.33 2.71 -17.50
C ASP A 264 -5.76 3.13 -16.12
N ILE A 265 -5.94 2.25 -15.13
CA ILE A 265 -5.37 2.42 -13.79
C ILE A 265 -4.89 1.07 -13.24
N PRO A 266 -3.88 1.08 -12.34
CA PRO A 266 -3.45 -0.13 -11.63
C PRO A 266 -4.60 -0.76 -10.86
N HIS A 267 -4.89 -2.04 -11.07
CA HIS A 267 -6.06 -2.69 -10.50
C HIS A 267 -5.87 -4.20 -10.29
N ALA A 268 -6.67 -4.77 -9.40
CA ALA A 268 -6.79 -6.21 -9.24
C ALA A 268 -8.21 -6.61 -8.85
N VAL A 269 -8.70 -7.71 -9.43
CA VAL A 269 -9.97 -8.36 -9.12
C VAL A 269 -9.63 -9.66 -8.40
N LEU A 270 -10.16 -9.81 -7.20
CA LEU A 270 -10.00 -11.01 -6.39
C LEU A 270 -11.27 -11.85 -6.51
N SER A 271 -11.11 -13.16 -6.64
CA SER A 271 -12.23 -14.08 -6.76
C SER A 271 -11.84 -15.49 -6.34
N PHE A 272 -12.81 -16.31 -5.92
CA PHE A 272 -12.66 -17.74 -5.93
C PHE A 272 -13.24 -18.30 -7.24
N MET A 273 -12.59 -19.31 -7.81
CA MET A 273 -13.11 -19.97 -9.01
C MET A 273 -14.47 -20.59 -8.74
N ASN A 274 -15.39 -20.47 -9.70
CA ASN A 274 -16.62 -21.23 -9.66
C ASN A 274 -16.35 -22.65 -10.20
N ASN A 275 -16.34 -23.66 -9.34
CA ASN A 275 -16.25 -25.05 -9.77
C ASN A 275 -17.68 -25.55 -10.03
N ASN A 276 -17.94 -26.12 -11.21
CA ASN A 276 -19.25 -26.71 -11.59
C ASN A 276 -19.66 -27.93 -10.73
N ILE A 277 -18.92 -28.24 -9.67
CA ILE A 277 -19.22 -29.39 -8.82
C ILE A 277 -20.25 -28.95 -7.79
N THR A 278 -21.47 -29.47 -7.95
CA THR A 278 -22.62 -29.28 -7.05
C THR A 278 -22.40 -30.04 -5.74
N TYR A 279 -21.41 -29.64 -4.94
CA TYR A 279 -21.38 -30.00 -3.52
C TYR A 279 -22.26 -29.03 -2.75
N ASN A 280 -23.13 -29.55 -1.88
CA ASN A 280 -23.78 -28.75 -0.83
C ASN A 280 -22.66 -28.19 0.04
N GLU A 281 -22.46 -26.88 -0.02
CA GLU A 281 -21.40 -26.20 0.74
C GLU A 281 -21.83 -26.11 2.20
N ASN A 282 -20.95 -26.52 3.11
CA ASN A 282 -21.17 -26.28 4.52
C ASN A 282 -21.03 -24.77 4.77
N HIS A 283 -21.98 -24.19 5.51
CA HIS A 283 -21.99 -22.79 5.92
C HIS A 283 -20.62 -22.33 6.50
N HIS A 284 -19.97 -23.21 7.26
CA HIS A 284 -18.63 -23.01 7.81
C HIS A 284 -17.53 -22.81 6.73
N GLU A 285 -17.56 -23.52 5.61
CA GLU A 285 -16.54 -23.40 4.56
C GLU A 285 -16.65 -22.05 3.84
N ARG A 286 -17.88 -21.57 3.62
CA ARG A 286 -18.14 -20.26 3.04
C ARG A 286 -17.64 -19.15 3.95
N GLU A 287 -17.84 -19.27 5.26
CA GLU A 287 -17.32 -18.31 6.23
C GLU A 287 -15.81 -18.24 6.26
N ILE A 288 -15.13 -19.39 6.24
CA ILE A 288 -13.67 -19.44 6.16
C ILE A 288 -13.18 -18.70 4.91
N ARG A 289 -13.83 -18.86 3.75
CA ARG A 289 -13.46 -18.14 2.52
C ARG A 289 -13.61 -16.63 2.66
N LYS A 290 -14.69 -16.15 3.27
CA LYS A 290 -14.89 -14.72 3.55
C LYS A 290 -13.78 -14.20 4.46
N ILE A 291 -13.42 -14.93 5.51
CA ILE A 291 -12.33 -14.58 6.44
C ILE A 291 -11.01 -14.49 5.68
N ILE A 292 -10.71 -15.48 4.85
CA ILE A 292 -9.48 -15.51 4.04
C ILE A 292 -9.42 -14.31 3.09
N ILE A 293 -10.49 -14.03 2.35
CA ILE A 293 -10.51 -12.85 1.47
C ILE A 293 -10.36 -11.56 2.27
N ALA A 294 -11.06 -11.42 3.41
CA ALA A 294 -10.93 -10.26 4.28
C ALA A 294 -9.48 -10.06 4.73
N GLN A 295 -8.79 -11.13 5.13
CA GLN A 295 -7.39 -11.10 5.53
C GLN A 295 -6.46 -10.76 4.37
N ILE A 296 -6.68 -11.32 3.18
CA ILE A 296 -5.89 -10.98 1.98
C ILE A 296 -6.07 -9.51 1.62
N LEU A 297 -7.31 -9.00 1.65
CA LEU A 297 -7.63 -7.60 1.41
C LEU A 297 -6.98 -6.69 2.45
N ALA A 298 -7.08 -7.04 3.73
CA ALA A 298 -6.45 -6.30 4.82
C ALA A 298 -4.94 -6.16 4.59
N GLN A 299 -4.26 -7.28 4.31
CA GLN A 299 -2.83 -7.30 4.05
C GLN A 299 -2.46 -6.51 2.80
N THR A 300 -3.24 -6.65 1.72
CA THR A 300 -3.02 -5.93 0.47
C THR A 300 -3.14 -4.41 0.68
N ILE A 301 -4.23 -3.96 1.31
CA ILE A 301 -4.50 -2.55 1.59
C ILE A 301 -3.44 -2.00 2.54
N TRP A 302 -3.08 -2.74 3.59
CA TRP A 302 -2.05 -2.33 4.54
C TRP A 302 -0.69 -2.15 3.85
N ARG A 303 -0.29 -3.11 3.02
CA ARG A 303 0.98 -3.04 2.30
C ARG A 303 0.99 -1.87 1.32
N PHE A 304 -0.04 -1.70 0.50
CA PHE A 304 -0.14 -0.54 -0.37
C PHE A 304 -0.19 0.77 0.40
N SER A 305 -0.80 0.80 1.58
CA SER A 305 -0.82 1.99 2.43
C SER A 305 0.57 2.33 2.93
N GLU A 306 1.23 1.38 3.58
CA GLU A 306 2.38 1.65 4.45
C GLU A 306 3.73 1.53 3.76
N CYS A 307 3.85 0.73 2.68
CA CYS A 307 5.14 0.54 2.03
C CYS A 307 5.73 1.87 1.52
N LEU A 308 7.01 2.11 1.75
CA LEU A 308 7.63 3.37 1.27
C LEU A 308 7.71 3.39 -0.24
N ILE A 309 8.22 2.32 -0.83
CA ILE A 309 8.35 2.12 -2.27
C ILE A 309 7.64 0.80 -2.63
N ILE A 310 6.76 0.82 -3.63
CA ILE A 310 6.18 -0.43 -4.16
C ILE A 310 7.32 -1.23 -4.78
N LYS A 311 7.49 -2.51 -4.42
CA LYS A 311 8.45 -3.39 -5.08
C LYS A 311 7.66 -4.40 -5.90
N TRP A 312 7.94 -4.45 -7.21
CA TRP A 312 7.32 -5.44 -8.07
C TRP A 312 8.16 -6.72 -8.08
N ASN A 313 7.53 -7.82 -7.72
CA ASN A 313 8.09 -9.16 -7.85
C ASN A 313 7.65 -9.77 -9.18
N PRO A 314 8.55 -9.84 -10.18
CA PRO A 314 8.17 -10.26 -11.52
C PRO A 314 8.00 -11.78 -11.66
N ASN A 315 8.24 -12.57 -10.61
CA ASN A 315 8.15 -14.04 -10.70
C ASN A 315 6.75 -14.49 -11.11
N TYR A 316 5.70 -13.89 -10.54
CA TYR A 316 4.31 -14.21 -10.88
C TYR A 316 3.99 -13.89 -12.34
N PHE A 317 4.48 -12.76 -12.84
CA PHE A 317 4.32 -12.35 -14.24
C PHE A 317 5.10 -13.28 -15.18
N ASN A 318 6.34 -13.61 -14.84
CA ASN A 318 7.19 -14.49 -15.65
C ASN A 318 6.57 -15.88 -15.80
N GLU A 319 6.11 -16.49 -14.70
CA GLU A 319 5.37 -17.73 -14.78
C GLU A 319 4.16 -17.58 -15.73
N THR A 320 3.42 -16.47 -15.58
CA THR A 320 2.16 -16.24 -16.32
C THR A 320 2.40 -16.16 -17.82
N ALA A 321 3.38 -15.36 -18.22
CA ALA A 321 3.80 -15.23 -19.59
C ALA A 321 4.35 -16.55 -20.15
N PHE A 322 5.17 -17.27 -19.38
CA PHE A 322 5.74 -18.56 -19.81
C PHE A 322 4.65 -19.58 -20.15
N LYS A 323 3.67 -19.79 -19.27
CA LYS A 323 2.58 -20.74 -19.54
C LYS A 323 1.66 -20.30 -20.68
N ALA A 324 1.42 -18.99 -20.81
CA ALA A 324 0.66 -18.45 -21.94
C ALA A 324 1.38 -18.74 -23.27
N LEU A 325 2.71 -18.56 -23.31
CA LEU A 325 3.53 -18.88 -24.49
C LEU A 325 3.62 -20.38 -24.77
N GLU A 326 3.64 -21.24 -23.75
CA GLU A 326 3.55 -22.70 -23.93
C GLU A 326 2.23 -23.14 -24.58
N SER A 327 1.13 -22.45 -24.27
CA SER A 327 -0.19 -22.78 -24.85
C SER A 327 -0.27 -22.56 -26.36
N ILE A 328 0.62 -21.75 -26.94
CA ILE A 328 0.70 -21.48 -28.37
C ILE A 328 1.42 -22.65 -29.06
N ASN A 329 0.65 -23.56 -29.67
CA ASN A 329 1.15 -24.78 -30.32
C ASN A 329 1.18 -24.68 -31.87
N ARG A 330 1.36 -23.48 -32.44
CA ARG A 330 1.43 -23.28 -33.90
C ARG A 330 2.87 -23.04 -34.35
N ILE A 331 3.36 -23.90 -35.24
CA ILE A 331 4.74 -23.82 -35.79
C ILE A 331 4.98 -22.48 -36.49
N GLU A 332 3.95 -21.92 -37.14
CA GLU A 332 4.01 -20.65 -37.87
C GLU A 332 4.28 -19.42 -36.96
N LEU A 333 4.05 -19.56 -35.65
CA LEU A 333 4.26 -18.49 -34.67
C LEU A 333 5.59 -18.62 -33.91
N LEU A 334 6.45 -19.58 -34.27
CA LEU A 334 7.67 -19.88 -33.52
C LEU A 334 8.64 -18.70 -33.45
N GLU A 335 8.90 -18.03 -34.57
CA GLU A 335 9.75 -16.81 -34.62
C GLU A 335 9.17 -15.67 -33.74
N HIS A 336 7.85 -15.50 -33.78
CA HIS A 336 7.16 -14.46 -33.00
C HIS A 336 7.14 -14.78 -31.50
N LYS A 337 7.06 -16.07 -31.16
CA LYS A 337 7.19 -16.57 -29.78
C LYS A 337 8.59 -16.31 -29.23
N GLU A 338 9.63 -16.60 -30.01
CA GLU A 338 11.02 -16.29 -29.65
C GLU A 338 11.22 -14.79 -29.43
N LYS A 339 10.65 -13.95 -30.32
CA LYS A 339 10.72 -12.49 -30.18
C LYS A 339 10.04 -12.00 -28.91
N ILE A 340 8.83 -12.49 -28.60
CA ILE A 340 8.18 -12.16 -27.31
C ILE A 340 9.06 -12.58 -26.14
N GLN A 341 9.60 -13.80 -26.17
CA GLN A 341 10.44 -14.30 -25.08
C GLN A 341 11.68 -13.43 -24.86
N GLN A 342 12.36 -13.02 -25.92
CA GLN A 342 13.48 -12.09 -25.83
C GLN A 342 13.08 -10.73 -25.24
N THR A 343 11.91 -10.21 -25.61
CA THR A 343 11.39 -8.94 -25.06
C THR A 343 11.03 -9.09 -23.58
N LEU A 344 10.44 -10.22 -23.18
CA LEU A 344 10.16 -10.52 -21.77
C LEU A 344 11.45 -10.63 -20.96
N ASP A 345 12.47 -11.33 -21.46
CA ASP A 345 13.77 -11.46 -20.78
C ASP A 345 14.40 -10.08 -20.55
N LYS A 346 14.37 -9.20 -21.56
CA LYS A 346 14.84 -7.81 -21.43
C LYS A 346 14.05 -7.02 -20.37
N LEU A 347 12.72 -7.14 -20.38
CA LEU A 347 11.87 -6.50 -19.39
C LEU A 347 12.22 -6.98 -17.97
N LEU A 348 12.34 -8.29 -17.76
CA LEU A 348 12.70 -8.90 -16.48
C LEU A 348 14.07 -8.44 -15.96
N ILE A 349 15.06 -8.31 -16.84
CA ILE A 349 16.38 -7.77 -16.49
C ILE A 349 16.26 -6.33 -16.00
N ASN A 350 15.55 -5.46 -16.73
CA ASN A 350 15.37 -4.06 -16.33
C ASN A 350 14.63 -3.92 -15.00
N ILE A 351 13.61 -4.74 -14.75
CA ILE A 351 12.90 -4.75 -13.47
C ILE A 351 13.83 -5.18 -12.33
N LYS A 352 14.68 -6.19 -12.56
CA LYS A 352 15.67 -6.60 -11.56
C LYS A 352 16.65 -5.47 -11.25
N THR A 353 17.14 -4.78 -12.28
CA THR A 353 18.00 -3.59 -12.10
C THR A 353 17.27 -2.47 -11.35
N LEU A 354 16.00 -2.23 -11.63
CA LEU A 354 15.17 -1.26 -10.89
C LEU A 354 15.05 -1.66 -9.42
N ASN A 355 14.75 -2.92 -9.12
CA ASN A 355 14.65 -3.42 -7.74
C ASN A 355 15.98 -3.28 -6.99
N GLU A 356 17.13 -3.57 -7.63
CA GLU A 356 18.45 -3.33 -7.06
C GLU A 356 18.72 -1.82 -6.81
N LYS A 357 18.23 -0.94 -7.70
CA LYS A 357 18.30 0.52 -7.52
C LYS A 357 17.46 0.93 -6.30
N ILE A 358 16.25 0.41 -6.16
CA ILE A 358 15.37 0.64 -5.00
C ILE A 358 16.04 0.19 -3.70
N ASP A 359 16.72 -0.97 -3.68
CA ASP A 359 17.41 -1.49 -2.49
C ASP A 359 18.59 -0.61 -2.04
N ARG A 360 19.22 0.11 -2.97
CA ARG A 360 20.37 0.99 -2.69
C ARG A 360 19.96 2.40 -2.27
N ILE A 361 18.72 2.80 -2.50
CA ILE A 361 18.26 4.16 -2.23
C ILE A 361 18.12 4.37 -0.74
N ASP A 362 18.69 5.49 -0.28
CA ASP A 362 18.47 5.94 1.07
C ASP A 362 17.02 6.42 1.22
N ASN A 363 16.19 5.56 1.80
CA ASN A 363 14.76 5.80 2.08
C ASN A 363 14.51 7.07 2.92
N ILE A 364 15.56 7.73 3.41
CA ILE A 364 15.48 9.03 4.07
C ILE A 364 15.02 10.14 3.10
N ASN A 365 15.31 10.05 1.79
CA ASN A 365 14.87 11.05 0.82
C ASN A 365 13.42 10.83 0.35
N ILE A 366 12.52 11.70 0.82
CA ILE A 366 11.08 11.63 0.52
C ILE A 366 10.81 11.88 -0.97
N LEU A 367 11.62 12.71 -1.64
CA LEU A 367 11.41 13.02 -3.04
C LEU A 367 11.72 11.82 -3.94
N ASP A 368 12.86 11.16 -3.72
CA ASP A 368 13.28 10.00 -4.52
C ASP A 368 12.30 8.84 -4.37
N THR A 369 11.87 8.56 -3.13
CA THR A 369 10.82 7.54 -2.87
C THR A 369 9.52 7.86 -3.60
N ARG A 370 9.14 9.14 -3.71
CA ARG A 370 7.95 9.57 -4.43
C ARG A 370 8.10 9.43 -5.95
N ILE A 371 9.24 9.84 -6.51
CA ILE A 371 9.53 9.70 -7.95
C ILE A 371 9.47 8.23 -8.37
N LEU A 372 10.02 7.31 -7.56
CA LEU A 372 9.99 5.88 -7.86
C LEU A 372 8.59 5.29 -7.78
N ASN A 373 7.78 5.67 -6.79
CA ASN A 373 6.39 5.22 -6.74
C ASN A 373 5.60 5.69 -7.96
N ASP A 374 5.83 6.93 -8.39
CA ASP A 374 5.17 7.47 -9.57
C ASP A 374 5.63 6.74 -10.85
N LEU A 375 6.93 6.46 -10.98
CA LEU A 375 7.48 5.61 -12.04
C LEU A 375 6.80 4.24 -12.08
N LEU A 376 6.64 3.59 -10.93
CA LEU A 376 6.06 2.24 -10.85
C LEU A 376 4.57 2.23 -11.19
N MET A 377 3.84 3.27 -10.81
CA MET A 377 2.43 3.43 -11.21
C MET A 377 2.32 3.61 -12.73
N ASP A 378 3.18 4.45 -13.32
CA ASP A 378 3.19 4.66 -14.76
C ASP A 378 3.65 3.41 -15.51
N LEU A 379 4.61 2.67 -14.96
CA LEU A 379 5.03 1.36 -15.47
C LEU A 379 3.85 0.38 -15.51
N ASP A 380 3.10 0.22 -14.41
CA ASP A 380 1.96 -0.70 -14.36
C ASP A 380 0.86 -0.32 -15.37
N ARG A 381 0.63 0.98 -15.59
CA ARG A 381 -0.29 1.48 -16.62
C ARG A 381 0.19 1.19 -18.04
N ILE A 382 1.49 1.39 -18.31
CA ILE A 382 2.07 1.06 -19.62
C ILE A 382 2.02 -0.45 -19.87
N LEU A 383 2.24 -1.26 -18.84
CA LEU A 383 2.12 -2.72 -18.93
C LEU A 383 0.69 -3.17 -19.24
N LEU A 384 -0.35 -2.49 -18.72
CA LEU A 384 -1.74 -2.74 -19.13
C LEU A 384 -1.96 -2.49 -20.62
N CYS A 385 -1.33 -1.45 -21.16
CA CYS A 385 -1.41 -1.04 -22.56
C CYS A 385 -2.86 -0.98 -23.08
N PRO A 386 -3.68 -0.06 -22.54
CA PRO A 386 -5.10 0.00 -22.86
C PRO A 386 -5.36 0.36 -24.34
N ASP A 387 -6.40 -0.24 -24.92
CA ASP A 387 -6.94 0.16 -26.21
C ASP A 387 -7.94 1.34 -26.08
N LYS A 388 -8.62 1.68 -27.18
CA LYS A 388 -9.62 2.78 -27.19
C LYS A 388 -10.81 2.54 -26.27
N GLN A 389 -11.07 1.29 -25.87
CA GLN A 389 -12.12 0.88 -24.94
C GLN A 389 -11.57 0.59 -23.54
N TYR A 390 -10.31 0.98 -23.27
CA TYR A 390 -9.59 0.68 -22.03
C TYR A 390 -9.35 -0.80 -21.76
N GLN A 391 -9.55 -1.68 -22.74
CA GLN A 391 -9.22 -3.09 -22.59
C GLN A 391 -7.71 -3.27 -22.68
N SER A 392 -7.16 -4.10 -21.80
CA SER A 392 -5.74 -4.42 -21.83
C SER A 392 -5.38 -5.21 -23.10
N LYS A 393 -4.38 -4.72 -23.83
CA LYS A 393 -3.79 -5.43 -24.97
C LYS A 393 -2.83 -6.54 -24.55
N THR A 394 -2.33 -6.49 -23.33
CA THR A 394 -1.40 -7.47 -22.74
C THR A 394 -2.10 -8.51 -21.89
N ASP A 395 -3.44 -8.60 -21.97
CA ASP A 395 -4.20 -9.64 -21.26
C ASP A 395 -3.95 -11.02 -21.90
N TRP A 396 -3.05 -11.78 -21.27
CA TRP A 396 -2.67 -13.13 -21.71
C TRP A 396 -3.84 -14.11 -21.80
N ILE A 397 -4.99 -13.83 -21.16
CA ILE A 397 -6.20 -14.67 -21.25
C ILE A 397 -6.72 -14.73 -22.68
N LYS A 398 -6.49 -13.68 -23.49
CA LYS A 398 -6.86 -13.68 -24.91
C LYS A 398 -6.22 -14.86 -25.64
N PHE A 399 -4.93 -15.16 -25.43
CA PHE A 399 -4.27 -16.30 -26.09
C PHE A 399 -4.93 -17.65 -25.81
N PHE A 400 -5.35 -17.88 -24.56
CA PHE A 400 -6.01 -19.13 -24.21
C PHE A 400 -7.40 -19.28 -24.86
N LYS A 401 -8.09 -18.17 -25.12
CA LYS A 401 -9.37 -18.15 -25.87
C LYS A 401 -9.16 -18.17 -27.38
N SER A 402 -8.07 -17.59 -27.87
CA SER A 402 -7.75 -17.37 -29.28
C SER A 402 -7.17 -18.59 -30.00
N ASN A 403 -7.10 -19.77 -29.38
CA ASN A 403 -6.63 -20.99 -30.07
C ASN A 403 -7.43 -21.34 -31.34
N GLN A 404 -8.67 -20.83 -31.48
CA GLN A 404 -9.52 -20.98 -32.65
C GLN A 404 -9.50 -19.78 -33.62
N GLU A 405 -8.77 -18.71 -33.31
CA GLU A 405 -8.75 -17.50 -34.13
C GLU A 405 -7.82 -17.64 -35.36
N PRO A 406 -8.09 -16.89 -36.44
CA PRO A 406 -7.23 -16.81 -37.61
C PRO A 406 -5.81 -16.37 -37.24
N PHE A 407 -4.81 -16.95 -37.92
CA PHE A 407 -3.39 -16.64 -37.72
C PHE A 407 -3.09 -15.13 -37.72
N ASN A 408 -3.67 -14.37 -38.66
CA ASN A 408 -3.45 -12.93 -38.78
C ASN A 408 -3.87 -12.14 -37.52
N ILE A 409 -4.93 -12.59 -36.82
CA ILE A 409 -5.43 -11.91 -35.62
C ILE A 409 -4.48 -12.17 -34.44
N ILE A 410 -4.05 -13.42 -34.27
CA ILE A 410 -3.08 -13.81 -33.23
C ILE A 410 -1.75 -13.10 -33.44
N LEU A 411 -1.28 -13.03 -34.69
CA LEU A 411 -0.05 -12.34 -35.07
C LEU A 411 -0.12 -10.84 -34.76
N MET A 412 -1.23 -10.18 -35.11
CA MET A 412 -1.45 -8.77 -34.78
C MET A 412 -1.39 -8.55 -33.27
N HIS A 413 -2.04 -9.43 -32.49
CA HIS A 413 -2.06 -9.34 -31.04
C HIS A 413 -0.66 -9.51 -30.41
N ILE A 414 0.12 -10.48 -30.90
CA ILE A 414 1.52 -10.67 -30.48
C ILE A 414 2.35 -9.41 -30.72
N ASN A 415 2.24 -8.81 -31.91
CA ASN A 415 2.99 -7.61 -32.26
C ASN A 415 2.59 -6.41 -31.39
N GLU A 416 1.31 -6.28 -31.04
CA GLU A 416 0.87 -5.26 -30.09
C GLU A 416 1.49 -5.47 -28.71
N ILE A 417 1.52 -6.70 -28.20
CA ILE A 417 2.11 -7.03 -26.89
C ILE A 417 3.60 -6.71 -26.86
N ILE A 418 4.34 -7.11 -27.91
CA ILE A 418 5.77 -6.79 -28.04
C ILE A 418 5.97 -5.28 -27.94
N LYS A 419 5.20 -4.50 -28.70
CA LYS A 419 5.29 -3.04 -28.70
C LYS A 419 4.98 -2.44 -27.33
N CYS A 420 3.97 -2.98 -26.62
CA CYS A 420 3.63 -2.53 -25.26
C CYS A 420 4.81 -2.77 -24.29
N TYR A 421 5.46 -3.93 -24.35
CA TYR A 421 6.61 -4.22 -23.51
C TYR A 421 7.88 -3.46 -23.91
N GLU A 422 8.08 -3.19 -25.20
CA GLU A 422 9.15 -2.28 -25.66
C GLU A 422 8.98 -0.87 -25.09
N ASN A 423 7.76 -0.35 -25.04
CA ASN A 423 7.48 0.94 -24.40
C ASN A 423 7.76 0.91 -22.89
N ALA A 424 7.40 -0.18 -22.20
CA ALA A 424 7.70 -0.36 -20.78
C ALA A 424 9.22 -0.43 -20.52
N ILE A 425 9.96 -1.12 -21.39
CA ILE A 425 11.42 -1.17 -21.35
C ILE A 425 12.03 0.22 -21.56
N GLN A 426 11.52 0.98 -22.52
CA GLN A 426 12.02 2.34 -22.77
C GLN A 426 11.84 3.24 -21.54
N LEU A 427 10.66 3.20 -20.90
CA LEU A 427 10.44 3.95 -19.66
C LEU A 427 11.46 3.59 -18.57
N LEU A 428 11.80 2.31 -18.45
CA LEU A 428 12.78 1.82 -17.47
C LEU A 428 14.23 2.21 -17.81
N GLN A 429 14.53 2.46 -19.08
CA GLN A 429 15.87 2.82 -19.56
C GLN A 429 16.12 4.34 -19.55
N ASP A 430 15.08 5.14 -19.69
CA ASP A 430 15.15 6.61 -19.70
C ASP A 430 15.38 7.21 -18.28
N GLN A 431 15.62 6.37 -17.24
CA GLN A 431 15.84 6.75 -15.83
C GLN A 431 17.09 6.13 -15.19
#